data_AF-A0A3M1FFG8-F1
#
_entry.id   AF-A0A3M1FFG8-F1
#
_cell.length_a   1.000
_cell.length_b   1.000
_cell.length_c   1.000
_cell.angle_alpha   90.00
_cell.angle_beta   90.00
_cell.angle_gamma   90.00
#
_symmetry.space_group_name_H-M   'P 1'
#
loop_
_entity.id
_entity.type
_entity.pdbx_description
1 polymer ?
#
loop_
_entity_poly.entity_id
_entity_poly.type
_entity_poly.pdbx_seq_one_letter_code
_entity_poly.pdbx_strand_id
1 'polypeptide(L)'
;LNNRYPLLPKDESLKALDDPQAKWKRILKDEVYSRLPLGLRASLYFLYRYLFRLGFLDGTKGFIWHFLQGFWYRLLVDAKIMELLEKSGGDVERIKEILAEEHGIRL
;
A
#
# COMPACT_ATOMS: atom_id res chain seq x y z
N LEU A 1 3.32 4.03 -4.00
CA LEU A 1 4.22 5.12 -4.39
C LEU A 1 4.50 5.11 -5.90
N ASN A 2 5.15 4.07 -6.45
CA ASN A 2 5.60 4.04 -7.86
C ASN A 2 4.50 4.25 -8.94
N ASN A 3 3.25 3.86 -8.65
CA ASN A 3 2.14 4.07 -9.58
C ASN A 3 1.73 5.54 -9.72
N ARG A 4 1.93 6.35 -8.67
CA ARG A 4 1.61 7.80 -8.67
C ARG A 4 2.84 8.66 -8.98
N TYR A 5 4.01 8.24 -8.50
CA TYR A 5 5.29 8.91 -8.71
C TYR A 5 6.22 7.92 -9.38
N PRO A 6 6.64 8.11 -10.65
CA PRO A 6 7.47 7.15 -11.38
C PRO A 6 8.92 7.19 -10.86
N LEU A 7 9.13 6.63 -9.66
CA LEU A 7 10.43 6.55 -9.00
C LEU A 7 11.32 5.49 -9.67
N LEU A 8 10.71 4.42 -10.18
CA LEU A 8 11.39 3.29 -10.81
C LEU A 8 10.76 2.99 -12.18
N PRO A 9 11.58 2.57 -13.17
CA PRO A 9 11.07 2.15 -14.48
C PRO A 9 10.06 1.01 -14.33
N LYS A 10 8.93 1.12 -15.03
CA LYS A 10 7.90 0.07 -15.03
C LYS A 10 8.34 -1.05 -15.96
N ASP A 11 8.48 -2.26 -15.43
CA ASP A 11 8.73 -3.46 -16.23
C ASP A 11 7.44 -3.87 -16.97
N GLU A 12 7.46 -3.75 -18.30
CA GLU A 12 6.33 -4.05 -19.18
C GLU A 12 6.28 -5.49 -19.68
N SER A 13 7.25 -6.33 -19.32
CA SER A 13 7.33 -7.74 -19.76
C SER A 13 6.05 -8.54 -19.46
N LEU A 14 5.34 -8.19 -18.39
CA LEU A 14 4.10 -8.84 -17.96
C LEU A 14 2.85 -8.36 -18.70
N LYS A 15 2.91 -7.37 -19.59
CA LYS A 15 1.77 -6.93 -20.42
C LYS A 15 1.52 -7.87 -21.61
N ALA A 16 2.51 -8.67 -21.99
CA ALA A 16 2.42 -9.58 -23.14
C ALA A 16 1.50 -10.79 -22.92
N LEU A 17 1.05 -11.05 -21.69
CA LEU A 17 0.16 -12.16 -21.35
C LEU A 17 -1.29 -11.67 -21.29
N ASP A 18 -2.10 -12.09 -22.27
CA ASP A 18 -3.50 -11.66 -22.43
C ASP A 18 -4.46 -12.49 -21.56
N ASP A 19 -4.21 -12.52 -20.25
CA ASP A 19 -5.08 -13.20 -19.28
C ASP A 19 -6.19 -12.24 -18.77
N PRO A 20 -7.48 -12.56 -18.98
CA PRO A 20 -8.60 -11.76 -18.49
C PRO A 20 -8.60 -11.58 -16.97
N GLN A 21 -8.12 -12.58 -16.21
CA GLN A 21 -8.06 -12.51 -14.75
C GLN A 21 -6.99 -11.50 -14.29
N ALA A 22 -5.84 -11.47 -14.97
CA ALA A 22 -4.78 -10.48 -14.74
C ALA A 22 -5.24 -9.05 -15.06
N LYS A 23 -6.05 -8.84 -16.10
CA LYS A 23 -6.63 -7.51 -16.42
C LYS A 23 -7.53 -7.01 -15.30
N TRP A 24 -8.48 -7.82 -14.84
CA TRP A 24 -9.39 -7.43 -13.75
C TRP A 24 -8.65 -7.13 -12.44
N LYS A 25 -7.66 -7.95 -12.06
CA LYS A 25 -6.83 -7.69 -10.87
C LYS A 25 -6.04 -6.38 -10.98
N ARG A 26 -5.58 -6.01 -12.19
CA ARG A 26 -4.89 -4.73 -12.43
C ARG A 26 -5.83 -3.54 -12.30
N ILE A 27 -7.02 -3.59 -12.91
CA ILE A 27 -8.02 -2.51 -12.80
C ILE A 27 -8.39 -2.29 -11.32
N LEU A 28 -8.64 -3.36 -10.57
CA LEU A 28 -8.95 -3.26 -9.14
C LEU A 28 -7.78 -2.62 -8.35
N LYS A 29 -6.53 -2.94 -8.71
CA LYS A 29 -5.33 -2.40 -8.08
C LYS A 29 -5.11 -0.91 -8.43
N ASP A 30 -5.27 -0.55 -9.69
CA ASP A 30 -4.90 0.76 -10.22
C ASP A 30 -6.04 1.79 -10.12
N GLU A 31 -7.30 1.40 -10.16
CA GLU A 31 -8.41 2.35 -10.00
C GLU A 31 -8.93 2.43 -8.57
N VAL A 32 -9.17 1.28 -7.93
CA VAL A 32 -9.82 1.25 -6.61
C VAL A 32 -8.77 1.38 -5.51
N TYR A 33 -7.77 0.48 -5.52
CA TYR A 33 -6.71 0.54 -4.52
C TYR A 33 -5.96 1.85 -4.61
N SER A 34 -5.43 2.23 -5.78
CA SER A 34 -4.56 3.39 -5.90
C SER A 34 -5.21 4.71 -5.44
N ARG A 35 -6.54 4.86 -5.56
CA ARG A 35 -7.31 6.06 -5.19
C ARG A 35 -7.74 6.11 -3.72
N LEU A 36 -7.76 4.98 -3.02
CA LEU A 36 -8.09 4.96 -1.60
C LEU A 36 -7.10 5.82 -0.80
N PRO A 37 -7.59 6.61 0.18
CA PRO A 37 -6.75 7.35 1.12
C PRO A 37 -5.73 6.43 1.78
N LEU A 38 -4.53 6.96 2.03
CA LEU A 38 -3.50 6.27 2.80
C LEU A 38 -4.08 5.87 4.16
N GLY A 39 -3.92 4.61 4.57
CA GLY A 39 -4.51 4.02 5.77
C GLY A 39 -5.83 3.28 5.53
N LEU A 40 -6.68 3.72 4.59
CA LEU A 40 -7.99 3.08 4.38
C LEU A 40 -7.85 1.66 3.82
N ARG A 41 -6.80 1.40 3.04
CA ARG A 41 -6.51 0.07 2.49
C ARG A 41 -6.18 -0.94 3.59
N ALA A 42 -5.38 -0.52 4.58
CA ALA A 42 -5.06 -1.35 5.73
C ALA A 42 -6.33 -1.64 6.54
N SER A 43 -7.15 -0.61 6.79
CA SER A 43 -8.42 -0.73 7.52
C SER A 43 -9.42 -1.64 6.84
N LEU A 44 -9.63 -1.50 5.53
CA LEU A 44 -10.53 -2.37 4.77
C LEU A 44 -10.07 -3.82 4.75
N TYR A 45 -8.76 -4.05 4.58
CA TYR A 45 -8.20 -5.41 4.62
C TYR A 45 -8.33 -6.05 6.01
N PHE A 46 -8.11 -5.26 7.07
CA PHE A 46 -8.30 -5.69 8.45
C PHE A 46 -9.77 -6.02 8.73
N LEU A 47 -10.70 -5.13 8.39
CA LEU A 47 -12.14 -5.34 8.54
C LEU A 47 -12.61 -6.58 7.78
N TYR A 48 -12.14 -6.76 6.55
CA TYR A 48 -12.43 -7.97 5.77
C TYR A 48 -12.00 -9.24 6.52
N ARG A 49 -10.75 -9.28 6.98
CA ARG A 49 -10.22 -10.47 7.68
C ARG A 49 -10.85 -10.66 9.07
N TYR A 50 -11.15 -9.59 9.79
CA TYR A 50 -11.68 -9.68 11.15
C TYR A 50 -13.18 -10.01 11.17
N LEU A 51 -13.98 -9.40 10.29
CA LEU A 51 -15.44 -9.60 10.25
C LEU A 51 -15.83 -10.78 9.34
N PHE A 52 -15.38 -10.79 8.08
CA PHE A 52 -15.85 -11.78 7.10
C PHE A 52 -15.16 -13.14 7.22
N ARG A 53 -13.92 -13.18 7.74
CA ARG A 53 -13.26 -14.45 8.06
C ARG A 53 -13.45 -14.88 9.52
N LEU A 54 -14.45 -14.31 10.19
CA LEU A 54 -14.88 -14.69 11.54
C LEU A 54 -13.76 -14.58 12.60
N GLY A 55 -12.77 -13.70 12.40
CA GLY A 55 -11.69 -13.46 13.35
C GLY A 55 -12.15 -12.86 14.69
N PHE A 56 -13.38 -12.35 14.75
CA PHE A 56 -14.02 -11.88 15.98
C PHE A 56 -14.43 -13.01 16.93
N LEU A 57 -14.50 -14.27 16.48
CA LEU A 57 -14.86 -15.41 17.33
C LEU A 57 -13.87 -15.65 18.47
N ASP A 58 -12.60 -15.31 18.25
CA ASP A 58 -11.54 -15.39 19.26
C ASP A 58 -11.50 -14.17 20.21
N GLY A 59 -12.49 -13.27 20.11
CA GLY A 59 -12.65 -12.10 20.97
C GLY A 59 -11.44 -11.16 20.93
N THR A 60 -10.98 -10.72 22.12
CA THR A 60 -9.86 -9.77 22.27
C THR A 60 -8.54 -10.35 21.75
N LYS A 61 -8.30 -11.65 21.91
CA LYS A 61 -7.06 -12.30 21.44
C LYS A 61 -7.02 -12.35 19.91
N GLY A 62 -8.14 -12.69 19.28
CA GLY A 62 -8.30 -12.64 17.82
C GLY A 62 -8.08 -11.25 17.27
N PHE A 63 -8.65 -10.23 17.92
CA PHE A 63 -8.43 -8.84 17.55
C PHE A 63 -6.95 -8.47 17.54
N ILE A 64 -6.24 -8.71 18.65
CA ILE A 64 -4.80 -8.41 18.77
C ILE A 64 -4.00 -9.15 17.71
N TRP A 65 -4.31 -10.44 17.48
CA TRP A 65 -3.63 -11.24 16.46
C TRP A 65 -3.83 -10.62 15.07
N HIS A 66 -5.07 -10.37 14.65
CA HIS A 66 -5.35 -9.80 13.33
C HIS A 66 -4.77 -8.39 13.16
N PHE A 67 -4.73 -7.62 14.25
CA PHE A 67 -4.21 -6.26 14.25
C PHE A 67 -2.69 -6.28 14.02
N LEU A 68 -1.96 -7.05 14.83
CA LEU A 68 -0.50 -7.14 14.73
C LEU A 68 -0.04 -7.91 13.49
N GLN A 69 -0.77 -8.96 13.10
CA GLN A 69 -0.39 -9.84 11.99
C GLN A 69 -0.42 -9.14 10.64
N GLY A 70 -1.24 -8.10 10.46
CA GLY A 70 -1.39 -7.49 9.14
C GLY A 70 -1.81 -6.04 9.07
N PHE A 71 -2.44 -5.49 10.10
CA PHE A 71 -2.91 -4.11 10.10
C PHE A 71 -1.80 -3.13 10.49
N TRP A 72 -1.12 -3.38 11.61
CA TRP A 72 -0.10 -2.50 12.18
C TRP A 72 0.96 -2.07 11.15
N TYR A 73 1.63 -3.04 10.51
CA TYR A 73 2.70 -2.73 9.55
C TYR A 73 2.20 -1.94 8.34
N ARG A 74 1.02 -2.30 7.81
CA ARG A 74 0.44 -1.59 6.65
C ARG A 74 0.07 -0.15 7.00
N LEU A 75 -0.47 0.07 8.20
CA LEU A 75 -0.78 1.41 8.69
C LEU A 75 0.49 2.24 8.88
N LEU A 76 1.53 1.65 9.48
CA LEU A 76 2.82 2.32 9.69
C LEU A 76 3.46 2.74 8.36
N VAL A 77 3.47 1.84 7.37
CA VAL A 77 3.98 2.14 6.03
C VAL A 77 3.17 3.25 5.36
N ASP A 78 1.84 3.20 5.46
CA ASP A 78 0.97 4.25 4.91
C ASP A 78 1.22 5.61 5.59
N ALA A 79 1.45 5.63 6.91
CA ALA A 79 1.80 6.85 7.64
C ALA A 79 3.15 7.42 7.21
N LYS A 80 4.16 6.58 6.98
CA LYS A 80 5.46 7.02 6.47
C LYS A 80 5.39 7.55 5.04
N ILE A 81 4.57 6.94 4.19
CA ILE A 81 4.30 7.48 2.86
C ILE A 81 3.60 8.85 2.97
N MET A 82 2.66 9.03 3.89
CA MET A 82 1.98 10.30 4.09
C MET A 82 2.97 11.40 4.55
N GLU A 83 3.81 11.10 5.53
CA GLU A 83 4.88 12.00 6.00
C GLU A 83 5.83 12.40 4.87
N LEU A 84 6.26 11.44 4.05
CA LEU A 84 7.12 11.68 2.89
C LEU A 84 6.46 12.59 1.85
N LEU A 85 5.16 12.38 1.59
CA LEU A 85 4.40 13.21 0.63
C LEU A 85 4.18 14.63 1.14
N GLU A 86 3.96 14.79 2.45
CA GLU A 86 3.84 16.10 3.09
C GLU A 86 5.17 16.88 3.02
N LYS A 87 6.30 16.23 3.35
CA LYS A 87 7.64 16.85 3.27
C LYS A 87 8.07 17.20 1.85
N SER A 88 7.68 16.38 0.86
CA SER A 88 8.07 16.58 -0.54
C SER A 88 7.13 17.47 -1.33
N GLY A 89 5.93 17.77 -0.82
CA GLY A 89 4.88 18.45 -1.60
C GLY A 89 4.40 17.65 -2.81
N GLY A 90 4.73 16.35 -2.89
CA GLY A 90 4.47 15.53 -4.07
C GLY A 90 5.46 15.74 -5.23
N ASP A 91 6.59 16.41 -5.03
CA ASP A 91 7.65 16.49 -6.03
C ASP A 91 8.48 15.19 -6.05
N VAL A 92 8.63 14.58 -7.23
CA VAL A 92 9.33 13.30 -7.42
C VAL A 92 10.82 13.40 -7.06
N GLU A 93 11.46 14.51 -7.43
CA GLU A 93 12.88 14.71 -7.21
C GLU A 93 13.14 14.93 -5.71
N ARG A 94 12.27 15.69 -5.06
CA ARG A 94 12.31 15.89 -3.60
C ARG A 94 12.08 14.59 -2.83
N ILE A 95 11.21 13.71 -3.33
CA ILE A 95 11.04 12.37 -2.75
C ILE A 95 12.34 11.57 -2.80
N LYS A 96 13.06 11.58 -3.93
CA LYS A 96 14.33 10.87 -4.07
C LYS A 96 15.41 11.44 -3.14
N GLU A 97 15.48 12.77 -3.03
CA GLU A 97 16.40 13.45 -2.10
C GLU A 97 16.14 13.03 -0.64
N ILE A 98 14.89 13.10 -0.17
CA ILE A 98 14.53 12.72 1.21
C ILE A 98 14.86 11.24 1.46
N LEU A 99 14.61 10.35 0.49
CA LEU A 99 14.95 8.93 0.61
C LEU A 99 16.47 8.70 0.68
N ALA A 100 17.26 9.50 -0.03
CA ALA A 100 18.72 9.42 0.03
C ALA A 100 19.28 9.98 1.35
N GLU A 101 18.74 11.09 1.85
CA GLU A 101 19.21 11.78 3.06
C GLU A 101 18.78 11.09 4.35
N GLU A 102 17.48 10.79 4.51
CA GLU A 102 16.94 10.25 5.76
C GLU A 102 17.08 8.72 5.86
N HIS A 103 17.10 8.02 4.74
CA HIS A 103 17.05 6.55 4.70
C HIS A 103 18.25 5.91 4.00
N GLY A 104 19.14 6.68 3.38
CA GLY A 104 20.30 6.15 2.65
C GLY A 104 19.95 5.34 1.40
N ILE A 105 18.73 5.49 0.88
CA ILE A 105 18.23 4.74 -0.29
C ILE A 105 18.41 5.61 -1.54
N ARG A 106 19.30 5.21 -2.45
CA ARG A 106 19.51 5.89 -3.74
C ARG A 106 18.70 5.17 -4.83
N LEU A 107 17.82 5.90 -5.51
CA LEU A 107 16.90 5.42 -6.55
C LEU A 107 17.17 6.10 -7.88
#